data_AF-A0A1I6YWN8-F1
#
_entry.id   AF-A0A1I6YWN8-F1
#
_cell.length_a   1.000
_cell.length_b   1.000
_cell.length_c   1.000
_cell.angle_alpha   90.00
_cell.angle_beta   90.00
_cell.angle_gamma   90.00
#
_symmetry.space_group_name_H-M   'P 1'
#
loop_
_entity.id
_entity.type
_entity.pdbx_description
1 polymer ?
#
loop_
_entity_poly.entity_id
_entity_poly.type
_entity_poly.pdbx_seq_one_letter_code
_entity_poly.pdbx_strand_id
1 'polypeptide(L)'
;MSYRDLFIVLIRAFAAYQLLFAVLNCIELLNNYFFDVNMAVDIKEGALVAILVSLGFLFFLIYKTTWLVDFLKLDKGFESPRINLKNINSGNIAVIIIFFVGASLVIKSLVHFIISIFIYLDKGGIRFLSNDLNHLIYLFIGVILILKKNWMANLFVQEKI
;
A
#
# COMPACT_ATOMS: atom_id res chain seq x y z
N MET A 1 -11.14 18.06 14.75
CA MET A 1 -10.09 17.29 14.06
C MET A 1 -9.94 17.84 12.64
N SER A 2 -8.72 18.07 12.16
CA SER A 2 -8.47 18.52 10.78
C SER A 2 -8.48 17.33 9.81
N TYR A 3 -8.61 17.58 8.50
CA TYR A 3 -8.45 16.53 7.47
C TYR A 3 -7.08 15.88 7.55
N ARG A 4 -6.05 16.66 7.86
CA ARG A 4 -4.69 16.17 8.11
C ARG A 4 -4.67 15.10 9.21
N ASP A 5 -5.28 15.39 10.35
CA ASP A 5 -5.34 14.46 11.49
C ASP A 5 -6.12 13.18 11.13
N LEU A 6 -7.19 13.29 10.33
CA LEU A 6 -7.92 12.13 9.83
C LEU A 6 -7.07 11.24 8.95
N PHE A 7 -6.35 11.80 7.97
CA PHE A 7 -5.44 11.00 7.16
C PHE A 7 -4.36 10.35 8.00
N ILE A 8 -3.81 11.05 9.00
CA ILE A 8 -2.83 10.46 9.92
C ILE A 8 -3.44 9.24 10.65
N VAL A 9 -4.63 9.39 11.22
CA VAL A 9 -5.31 8.30 11.92
C VAL A 9 -5.64 7.14 10.97
N LEU A 10 -6.18 7.44 9.79
CA LEU A 10 -6.55 6.42 8.80
C LEU A 10 -5.34 5.67 8.25
N ILE A 11 -4.24 6.36 7.95
CA ILE A 11 -3.00 5.72 7.47
C ILE A 11 -2.41 4.84 8.57
N ARG A 12 -2.41 5.29 9.84
CA ARG A 12 -1.95 4.46 10.96
C ARG A 12 -2.83 3.23 11.17
N ALA A 13 -4.15 3.39 11.10
CA ALA A 13 -5.09 2.28 11.19
C ALA A 13 -4.89 1.28 10.05
N PHE A 14 -4.72 1.78 8.83
CA PHE A 14 -4.40 0.97 7.66
C PHE A 14 -3.07 0.23 7.82
N ALA A 15 -2.02 0.91 8.29
CA ALA A 15 -0.72 0.29 8.53
C ALA A 15 -0.79 -0.80 9.62
N ALA A 16 -1.55 -0.56 10.70
CA ALA A 16 -1.78 -1.55 11.73
C ALA A 16 -2.53 -2.80 11.20
N TYR A 17 -3.54 -2.58 10.34
CA TYR A 17 -4.24 -3.67 9.65
C TYR A 17 -3.31 -4.47 8.75
N GLN A 18 -2.48 -3.79 7.95
CA GLN A 18 -1.50 -4.45 7.08
C GLN A 18 -0.43 -5.20 7.88
N LEU A 19 -0.06 -4.72 9.07
CA LEU A 19 0.84 -5.42 9.98
C LEU A 19 0.26 -6.74 10.45
N LEU A 20 -1.03 -6.77 10.78
CA LEU A 20 -1.71 -8.02 11.13
C LEU A 20 -1.64 -9.02 9.97
N PHE A 21 -1.89 -8.59 8.73
CA PHE A 21 -1.72 -9.43 7.55
C PHE A 21 -0.29 -9.91 7.36
N ALA A 22 0.70 -9.04 7.54
CA ALA A 22 2.10 -9.42 7.44
C ALA A 22 2.46 -10.51 8.46
N VAL A 23 1.98 -10.40 9.70
CA VAL A 23 2.19 -11.42 10.75
C VAL A 23 1.53 -12.75 10.37
N LEU A 24 0.29 -12.74 9.88
CA LEU A 24 -0.39 -13.97 9.44
C LEU A 24 0.37 -14.65 8.29
N ASN A 25 0.83 -13.87 7.31
CA ASN A 25 1.64 -14.40 6.20
C ASN A 25 2.98 -14.96 6.69
N CYS A 26 3.59 -14.37 7.73
CA CYS A 26 4.80 -14.93 8.35
C CYS A 26 4.52 -16.29 8.98
N ILE A 27 3.39 -16.44 9.68
CA ILE A 27 3.00 -17.70 10.30
C ILE A 27 2.77 -18.77 9.23
N GLU A 28 2.07 -18.44 8.15
CA GLU A 28 1.86 -19.36 7.01
C GLU A 28 3.18 -19.78 6.37
N LEU A 29 4.11 -18.84 6.17
CA LEU A 29 5.45 -19.13 5.67
C LEU A 29 6.25 -20.05 6.59
N LEU A 30 6.20 -19.82 7.91
CA LEU A 30 6.86 -20.70 8.88
C LEU A 30 6.24 -22.10 8.86
N ASN A 31 4.92 -22.20 8.79
CA ASN A 31 4.22 -23.48 8.71
C ASN A 31 4.66 -24.26 7.47
N ASN A 32 4.66 -23.61 6.32
CA ASN A 32 5.15 -24.17 5.07
C ASN A 32 6.63 -24.58 5.16
N TYR A 33 7.46 -23.79 5.83
CA TYR A 33 8.88 -24.08 6.03
C TYR A 33 9.12 -25.35 6.89
N PHE A 34 8.37 -25.52 7.97
CA PHE A 34 8.55 -26.62 8.91
C PHE A 34 7.87 -27.92 8.47
N PHE A 35 6.75 -27.83 7.77
CA PHE A 35 5.90 -28.99 7.48
C PHE A 35 5.92 -29.43 6.01
N ASP A 36 6.42 -28.62 5.08
CA ASP A 36 6.56 -29.00 3.68
C ASP A 36 8.03 -29.23 3.28
N VAL A 37 8.41 -30.51 3.22
CA VAL A 37 9.79 -30.97 2.93
C VAL A 37 10.18 -30.70 1.46
N ASN A 38 9.22 -30.43 0.58
CA ASN A 38 9.45 -30.29 -0.87
C ASN A 38 9.62 -28.84 -1.35
N MET A 39 9.68 -27.85 -0.45
CA MET A 39 9.96 -26.47 -0.88
C MET A 39 11.41 -26.29 -1.32
N ALA A 40 11.58 -25.84 -2.57
CA ALA A 40 12.87 -25.43 -3.11
C ALA A 40 13.56 -24.40 -2.19
N VAL A 41 14.86 -24.59 -1.96
CA VAL A 41 15.70 -23.76 -1.08
C VAL A 41 15.58 -22.26 -1.42
N ASP A 42 15.47 -21.93 -2.70
CA ASP A 42 15.32 -20.57 -3.22
C ASP A 42 14.10 -19.79 -2.69
N ILE A 43 13.03 -20.47 -2.29
CA ILE A 43 11.80 -19.82 -1.79
C ILE A 43 12.02 -19.33 -0.34
N LYS A 44 12.94 -19.98 0.39
CA LYS A 44 13.15 -19.77 1.83
C LYS A 44 13.87 -18.44 2.12
N GLU A 45 14.87 -18.10 1.32
CA GLU A 45 15.67 -16.88 1.52
C GLU A 45 14.93 -15.62 1.03
N GLY A 46 14.25 -15.71 -0.12
CA GLY A 46 13.42 -14.62 -0.64
C GLY A 46 12.24 -14.27 0.27
N ALA A 47 11.65 -15.25 0.95
CA ALA A 47 10.55 -15.04 1.89
C ALA A 47 10.97 -14.25 3.14
N LEU A 48 12.17 -14.49 3.68
CA LEU A 48 12.65 -13.76 4.85
C LEU A 48 12.92 -12.29 4.52
N VAL A 49 13.51 -12.02 3.35
CA VAL A 49 13.71 -10.64 2.85
C VAL A 49 12.37 -9.96 2.61
N ALA A 50 11.39 -10.66 2.03
CA ALA A 50 10.03 -10.15 1.84
C ALA A 50 9.40 -9.65 3.14
N ILE A 51 9.52 -10.46 4.20
CA ILE A 51 9.00 -10.15 5.52
C ILE A 51 9.69 -8.91 6.10
N LEU A 52 11.03 -8.88 6.08
CA LEU A 52 11.80 -7.76 6.63
C LEU A 52 11.49 -6.45 5.90
N VAL A 53 11.41 -6.48 4.57
CA VAL A 53 11.05 -5.32 3.75
C VAL A 53 9.63 -4.85 4.06
N SER A 54 8.67 -5.78 4.15
CA SER A 54 7.28 -5.46 4.48
C SER A 54 7.16 -4.84 5.87
N LEU A 55 7.82 -5.41 6.88
CA LEU A 55 7.84 -4.89 8.25
C LEU A 55 8.52 -3.51 8.31
N GLY A 56 9.66 -3.33 7.63
CA GLY A 56 10.35 -2.04 7.55
C GLY A 56 9.48 -0.96 6.92
N PHE A 57 8.77 -1.31 5.84
CA PHE A 57 7.85 -0.40 5.17
C PHE A 57 6.63 -0.05 6.05
N LEU A 58 6.07 -1.02 6.77
CA LEU A 58 4.97 -0.77 7.70
C LEU A 58 5.39 0.10 8.88
N PHE A 59 6.58 -0.16 9.43
CA PHE A 59 7.17 0.67 10.47
C PHE A 59 7.34 2.11 9.96
N PHE A 60 7.87 2.28 8.74
CA PHE A 60 7.96 3.59 8.11
C PHE A 60 6.59 4.29 8.01
N LEU A 61 5.54 3.59 7.57
CA LEU A 61 4.19 4.16 7.49
C LEU A 61 3.65 4.64 8.85
N ILE A 62 3.90 3.91 9.94
CA ILE A 62 3.41 4.25 11.29
C ILE A 62 4.15 5.47 11.86
N TYR A 63 5.48 5.50 11.74
CA TYR A 63 6.30 6.54 12.36
C TYR A 63 6.47 7.80 11.50
N LYS A 64 6.39 7.67 10.17
CA LYS A 64 6.52 8.79 9.22
C LYS A 64 5.20 9.20 8.57
N THR A 65 4.06 8.85 9.19
CA THR A 65 2.74 9.20 8.66
C THR A 65 2.59 10.70 8.40
N THR A 66 3.03 11.54 9.34
CA THR A 66 2.92 13.00 9.21
C THR A 66 3.68 13.50 7.99
N TRP A 67 4.90 13.00 7.79
CA TRP A 67 5.70 13.33 6.60
C TRP A 67 5.00 12.86 5.31
N LEU A 68 4.40 11.67 5.30
CA LEU A 68 3.69 11.14 4.14
C LEU A 68 2.47 12.01 3.77
N VAL A 69 1.70 12.45 4.77
CA VAL A 69 0.55 13.33 4.59
C VAL A 69 0.99 14.66 3.99
N ASP A 70 2.08 15.23 4.49
CA ASP A 70 2.61 16.52 4.03
C ASP A 70 3.23 16.38 2.61
N PHE A 71 3.94 15.29 2.33
CA PHE A 71 4.57 15.01 1.04
C PHE A 71 3.54 14.80 -0.07
N LEU A 72 2.51 13.99 0.20
CA LEU A 72 1.43 13.70 -0.75
C LEU A 72 0.33 14.79 -0.74
N LYS A 73 0.49 15.81 0.11
CA LYS A 73 -0.46 16.93 0.26
C LYS A 73 -1.89 16.42 0.42
N LEU A 74 -2.08 15.42 1.29
CA LEU A 74 -3.37 14.74 1.45
C LEU A 74 -4.41 15.62 2.13
N ASP A 75 -3.97 16.64 2.86
CA ASP A 75 -4.82 17.68 3.46
C ASP A 75 -5.34 18.69 2.42
N LYS A 76 -4.77 18.73 1.20
CA LYS A 76 -5.14 19.68 0.15
C LYS A 76 -6.26 19.16 -0.74
N GLY A 77 -7.22 20.04 -1.03
CA GLY A 77 -8.39 19.74 -1.86
C GLY A 77 -9.69 19.62 -1.06
N PHE A 78 -9.65 19.80 0.26
CA PHE A 78 -10.83 19.89 1.12
C PHE A 78 -11.19 21.36 1.35
N GLU A 79 -12.47 21.69 1.16
CA GLU A 79 -12.98 23.07 1.24
C GLU A 79 -12.95 23.66 2.66
N SER A 80 -13.01 22.81 3.69
CA SER A 80 -13.02 23.23 5.09
C SER A 80 -11.73 22.80 5.80
N PRO A 81 -11.11 23.66 6.62
CA PRO A 81 -9.94 23.28 7.42
C PRO A 81 -10.28 22.30 8.57
N ARG A 82 -11.56 22.21 8.95
CA ARG A 82 -12.04 21.32 10.02
C ARG A 82 -13.02 20.28 9.47
N ILE A 83 -12.90 19.06 9.97
CA ILE A 83 -13.86 18.00 9.69
C ILE A 83 -15.10 18.26 10.53
N ASN A 84 -16.24 18.36 9.86
CA ASN A 84 -17.53 18.24 10.49
C ASN A 84 -18.15 16.93 10.00
N LEU A 85 -18.17 15.90 10.86
CA LEU A 85 -18.68 14.56 10.51
C LEU A 85 -20.13 14.60 9.98
N LYS A 86 -20.90 15.61 10.40
CA LYS A 86 -22.28 15.84 9.96
C LYS A 86 -22.37 16.31 8.50
N ASN A 87 -21.29 16.84 7.92
CA ASN A 87 -21.25 17.47 6.60
C ASN A 87 -20.13 16.88 5.70
N ILE A 88 -19.74 15.63 5.92
CA ILE A 88 -18.84 14.94 4.99
C ILE A 88 -19.60 14.71 3.67
N ASN A 89 -19.18 15.39 2.61
CA ASN A 89 -19.70 15.19 1.26
C ASN A 89 -19.16 13.87 0.66
N SER A 90 -19.93 13.24 -0.22
CA SER A 90 -19.55 12.03 -0.94
C SER A 90 -18.23 12.17 -1.69
N GLY A 91 -17.92 13.35 -2.22
CA GLY A 91 -16.64 13.64 -2.86
C GLY A 91 -15.43 13.48 -1.92
N ASN A 92 -15.57 13.92 -0.67
CA ASN A 92 -14.50 13.76 0.33
C ASN A 92 -14.26 12.28 0.66
N ILE A 93 -15.35 11.50 0.74
CA ILE A 93 -15.29 10.04 0.95
C ILE A 93 -14.61 9.37 -0.26
N ALA A 94 -14.99 9.74 -1.48
CA ALA A 94 -14.40 9.20 -2.69
C ALA A 94 -12.89 9.46 -2.77
N VAL A 95 -12.43 10.68 -2.45
CA VAL A 95 -10.99 10.99 -2.38
C VAL A 95 -10.25 10.09 -1.40
N ILE A 96 -10.82 9.87 -0.21
CA ILE A 96 -10.23 9.01 0.82
C ILE A 96 -10.15 7.56 0.31
N ILE A 97 -11.24 7.02 -0.25
CA ILE A 97 -11.28 5.65 -0.78
C ILE A 97 -10.24 5.47 -1.89
N ILE A 98 -10.22 6.37 -2.87
CA ILE A 98 -9.29 6.31 -4.01
C ILE A 98 -7.84 6.35 -3.53
N PHE A 99 -7.54 7.18 -2.53
CA PHE A 99 -6.22 7.22 -1.92
C PHE A 99 -5.84 5.86 -1.31
N PHE A 100 -6.70 5.24 -0.51
CA PHE A 100 -6.40 3.96 0.13
C PHE A 100 -6.34 2.79 -0.85
N VAL A 101 -7.15 2.82 -1.91
CA VAL A 101 -7.05 1.84 -3.02
C VAL A 101 -5.73 2.00 -3.76
N GLY A 102 -5.34 3.23 -4.09
CA GLY A 102 -4.05 3.49 -4.73
C GLY A 102 -2.87 3.07 -3.84
N ALA A 103 -2.93 3.42 -2.55
CA ALA A 103 -1.92 3.05 -1.56
C ALA A 103 -1.77 1.53 -1.44
N SER A 104 -2.87 0.78 -1.36
CA SER A 104 -2.81 -0.68 -1.24
C SER A 104 -2.16 -1.33 -2.48
N LEU A 105 -2.49 -0.84 -3.69
CA LEU A 105 -1.86 -1.29 -4.93
C LEU A 105 -0.36 -1.02 -4.97
N VAL A 106 0.06 0.19 -4.59
CA VAL A 106 1.49 0.55 -4.54
C VAL A 106 2.22 -0.34 -3.56
N ILE A 107 1.70 -0.53 -2.35
CA ILE A 107 2.37 -1.28 -1.29
C ILE A 107 2.54 -2.75 -1.70
N LYS A 108 1.45 -3.39 -2.15
CA LYS A 108 1.49 -4.79 -2.57
C LYS A 108 2.48 -5.00 -3.72
N SER A 109 2.48 -4.10 -4.70
CA SER A 109 3.31 -4.22 -5.89
C SER A 109 4.78 -3.91 -5.61
N LEU A 110 5.05 -2.94 -4.74
CA LEU A 110 6.41 -2.57 -4.33
C LEU A 110 7.07 -3.69 -3.54
N VAL A 111 6.33 -4.35 -2.62
CA VAL A 111 6.82 -5.54 -1.93
C VAL A 111 7.16 -6.65 -2.92
N HIS A 112 6.26 -6.97 -3.86
CA HIS A 112 6.52 -7.99 -4.90
C HIS A 112 7.76 -7.66 -5.73
N PHE A 113 7.92 -6.39 -6.12
CA PHE A 113 9.03 -5.96 -6.96
C PHE A 113 10.38 -6.09 -6.25
N ILE A 114 10.45 -5.73 -4.96
CA ILE A 114 11.68 -5.88 -4.16
C ILE A 114 12.06 -7.35 -4.03
N ILE A 115 11.10 -8.24 -3.78
CA ILE A 115 11.32 -9.68 -3.71
C ILE A 115 11.84 -10.22 -5.05
N SER A 116 11.19 -9.82 -6.14
CA SER A 116 11.55 -10.26 -7.48
C SER A 116 12.98 -9.83 -7.83
N ILE A 117 13.35 -8.57 -7.55
CA ILE A 117 14.73 -8.10 -7.71
C ILE A 117 15.71 -8.93 -6.88
N PHE A 118 15.40 -9.20 -5.62
CA PHE A 118 16.28 -9.98 -4.75
C PHE A 118 16.52 -11.38 -5.32
N ILE A 119 15.46 -12.07 -5.73
CA ILE A 119 15.54 -13.40 -6.36
C ILE A 119 16.35 -13.35 -7.67
N TYR A 120 16.18 -12.32 -8.48
CA TYR A 120 16.94 -12.18 -9.74
C TYR A 120 18.42 -11.91 -9.53
N LEU A 121 18.76 -11.09 -8.52
CA LEU A 121 20.15 -10.81 -8.15
C LEU A 121 20.83 -12.06 -7.60
N ASP A 122 20.13 -12.82 -6.77
CA ASP A 122 20.63 -14.08 -6.21
C ASP A 122 20.86 -15.15 -7.29
N LYS A 123 19.93 -15.27 -8.25
CA LYS A 123 20.01 -16.26 -9.35
C LYS A 123 20.85 -15.83 -10.56
N GLY A 124 21.58 -14.72 -10.47
CA GLY A 124 22.53 -14.30 -11.50
C GLY A 124 21.90 -13.84 -12.83
N GLY A 125 20.66 -13.32 -12.81
CA GLY A 125 20.06 -12.76 -14.03
C GLY A 125 18.63 -12.24 -13.87
N ILE A 126 18.30 -11.19 -14.63
CA ILE A 126 16.96 -10.60 -14.67
C ILE A 126 16.08 -11.42 -15.62
N ARG A 127 15.16 -12.23 -15.08
CA ARG A 127 14.18 -12.99 -15.86
C ARG A 127 12.76 -12.59 -15.48
N PHE A 128 12.28 -11.45 -15.97
CA PHE A 128 10.92 -11.00 -15.66
C PHE A 128 9.89 -12.07 -16.00
N LEU A 129 9.15 -12.51 -15.00
CA LEU A 129 7.98 -13.36 -15.17
C LEU A 129 6.79 -12.47 -15.57
N SER A 130 5.81 -13.04 -16.27
CA SER A 130 4.57 -12.31 -16.64
C SER A 130 3.87 -11.68 -15.43
N ASN A 131 4.01 -12.29 -14.25
CA ASN A 131 3.47 -11.75 -13.02
C ASN A 131 4.14 -10.44 -12.59
N ASP A 132 5.44 -10.26 -12.87
CA ASP A 132 6.17 -9.04 -12.48
C ASP A 132 5.72 -7.82 -13.29
N LEU A 133 5.40 -8.02 -14.57
CA LEU A 133 4.85 -6.97 -15.42
C LEU A 133 3.48 -6.51 -14.90
N ASN A 134 2.64 -7.44 -14.45
CA ASN A 134 1.35 -7.09 -13.83
C ASN A 134 1.56 -6.25 -12.56
N HIS A 135 2.53 -6.62 -11.72
CA HIS A 135 2.86 -5.85 -10.52
C HIS A 135 3.42 -4.46 -10.84
N LEU A 136 4.24 -4.31 -11.89
CA LEU A 136 4.65 -3.00 -12.36
C LEU A 136 3.46 -2.15 -12.81
N ILE A 137 2.52 -2.72 -13.58
CA ILE A 137 1.30 -2.03 -14.01
C ILE A 137 0.47 -1.60 -12.78
N TYR A 138 0.27 -2.48 -11.81
CA TYR A 138 -0.44 -2.15 -10.56
C TYR A 138 0.25 -1.04 -9.77
N LEU A 139 1.58 -1.02 -9.74
CA LEU A 139 2.34 0.06 -9.12
C LEU A 139 2.07 1.40 -9.84
N PHE A 140 2.15 1.43 -11.18
CA PHE A 140 1.85 2.63 -11.96
C PHE A 140 0.42 3.11 -11.75
N ILE A 141 -0.57 2.21 -11.81
CA ILE A 141 -1.98 2.53 -11.57
C ILE A 141 -2.15 3.09 -10.15
N GLY A 142 -1.57 2.43 -9.15
CA GLY A 142 -1.64 2.88 -7.76
C GLY A 142 -1.08 4.28 -7.56
N VAL A 143 0.08 4.59 -8.16
CA VAL A 143 0.69 5.92 -8.13
C VAL A 143 -0.21 6.95 -8.81
N ILE A 144 -0.77 6.63 -9.98
CA ILE A 144 -1.69 7.52 -10.70
C ILE A 144 -2.93 7.82 -9.85
N LEU A 145 -3.52 6.80 -9.21
CA LEU A 145 -4.68 6.98 -8.32
C LEU A 145 -4.36 7.92 -7.15
N ILE A 146 -3.21 7.78 -6.51
CA ILE A 146 -2.80 8.64 -5.39
C ILE A 146 -2.60 10.09 -5.87
N LEU A 147 -1.91 10.29 -7.00
CA LEU A 147 -1.58 11.62 -7.52
C LEU A 147 -2.81 12.33 -8.10
N LYS A 148 -3.73 11.58 -8.72
CA LYS A 148 -4.94 12.10 -9.36
C LYS A 148 -6.22 11.86 -8.55
N LYS A 149 -6.10 11.58 -7.25
CA LYS A 149 -7.23 11.25 -6.35
C LYS A 149 -8.41 12.22 -6.44
N ASN A 150 -8.14 13.53 -6.51
CA ASN A 150 -9.19 14.56 -6.59
C ASN A 150 -9.93 14.53 -7.93
N TRP A 151 -9.19 14.34 -9.04
CA TRP A 151 -9.79 14.23 -10.37
C TRP A 151 -10.63 12.97 -10.50
N MET A 152 -10.09 11.83 -10.03
CA MET A 152 -10.81 10.56 -10.02
C MET A 152 -12.08 10.63 -9.16
N ALA A 153 -12.02 11.26 -7.98
CA ALA A 153 -13.17 11.39 -7.10
C ALA A 153 -14.34 12.14 -7.77
N ASN A 154 -14.04 13.16 -8.57
CA ASN A 154 -15.07 13.90 -9.28
C ASN A 154 -15.82 13.04 -10.30
N LEU A 155 -15.17 12.05 -10.93
CA LEU A 155 -15.85 11.13 -11.85
C LEU A 155 -16.95 10.31 -11.17
N PHE A 156 -16.75 9.92 -9.91
CA PHE A 156 -17.74 9.14 -9.15
C PHE A 156 -18.89 9.98 -8.57
N VAL A 157 -18.71 11.30 -8.47
CA VAL A 157 -19.70 12.21 -7.89
C VAL A 157 -20.60 12.83 -8.98
N GLN A 158 -20.19 12.80 -10.24
CA GLN A 158 -20.88 13.46 -11.36
C GLN A 158 -22.19 12.79 -11.82
N GLU A 159 -22.61 11.65 -11.28
CA GLU A 159 -23.86 10.97 -11.66
C GLU A 159 -25.13 11.51 -10.94
N LYS A 160 -25.24 12.83 -10.76
CA LYS A 160 -26.53 13.45 -10.41
C LYS A 160 -26.82 14.61 -11.36
N ILE A 161 -27.30 14.26 -12.55
CA ILE A 161 -28.14 15.13 -13.39
C ILE A 161 -29.51 14.46 -13.49
#